data_AF-A0A9P7K2U1-F1
#
_entry.id   AF-A0A9P7K2U1-F1
#
_cell.length_a   1.000
_cell.length_b   1.000
_cell.length_c   1.000
_cell.angle_alpha   90.00
_cell.angle_beta   90.00
_cell.angle_gamma   90.00
#
_symmetry.space_group_name_H-M   'P 1'
#
loop_
_entity.id
_entity.type
_entity.pdbx_description
1 polymer ?
#
loop_
_entity_poly.entity_id
_entity_poly.type
_entity_poly.pdbx_seq_one_letter_code
_entity_poly.pdbx_strand_id
1 'polypeptide(L)'
;VEKIDISKNTQKEPWFIKLNPNGRIPVLVDRTRDNFPVFETSAILLYLAHNYDTEQRFWYDPIKHPKEYSEILQWIFFAVSSTWNLSAPT
;
A
#
# COMPACT_ATOMS: atom_id res chain seq x y z
N VAL A 1 -15.13 -3.12 -5.64
CA VAL A 1 -14.28 -1.91 -5.70
C VAL A 1 -15.18 -0.72 -5.42
N GLU A 2 -14.76 0.16 -4.51
CA GLU A 2 -15.50 1.38 -4.15
C GLU A 2 -14.77 2.59 -4.73
N LYS A 3 -15.50 3.48 -5.42
CA LYS A 3 -14.92 4.68 -6.03
C LYS A 3 -14.98 5.83 -5.03
N ILE A 4 -13.83 6.35 -4.66
CA ILE A 4 -13.70 7.50 -3.74
C ILE A 4 -13.54 8.78 -4.55
N ASP A 5 -14.50 9.69 -4.43
CA ASP A 5 -14.44 11.00 -5.09
C ASP A 5 -13.66 11.98 -4.20
N ILE A 6 -12.40 12.23 -4.60
CA ILE A 6 -11.50 13.12 -3.86
C ILE A 6 -11.90 14.59 -3.96
N SER A 7 -12.65 14.99 -4.99
CA SER A 7 -13.14 16.37 -5.15
C SER A 7 -14.21 16.72 -4.10
N LYS A 8 -14.89 15.69 -3.57
CA LYS A 8 -15.88 15.80 -2.50
C LYS A 8 -15.31 15.56 -1.10
N ASN A 9 -13.99 15.37 -0.98
CA ASN A 9 -13.33 14.97 0.26
C ASN A 9 -13.88 13.67 0.89
N THR A 10 -14.37 12.74 0.07
CA THR A 10 -14.92 11.44 0.56
C THR A 10 -13.91 10.69 1.44
N GLN A 11 -12.62 10.73 1.09
CA GLN A 11 -11.51 10.14 1.86
C GLN A 11 -11.26 10.78 3.24
N LYS A 12 -11.95 11.89 3.54
CA LYS A 12 -11.91 12.58 4.84
C LYS A 12 -13.16 12.30 5.67
N GLU A 13 -14.12 11.55 5.16
CA GLU A 13 -15.31 11.19 5.93
C GLU A 13 -14.95 10.25 7.09
N PRO A 14 -15.71 10.29 8.21
CA PRO A 14 -15.36 9.53 9.42
C PRO A 14 -15.21 8.02 9.20
N TRP A 15 -15.97 7.43 8.27
CA TRP A 15 -15.87 6.00 7.97
C TRP A 15 -14.58 5.65 7.23
N PHE A 16 -14.09 6.53 6.34
CA PHE A 16 -12.85 6.31 5.61
C PHE A 16 -11.64 6.53 6.51
N ILE A 17 -11.67 7.57 7.36
CA ILE A 17 -10.59 7.84 8.33
C ILE A 17 -10.40 6.68 9.32
N LYS A 18 -11.47 5.95 9.67
CA LYS A 18 -11.37 4.71 10.46
C LYS A 18 -10.54 3.62 9.76
N LEU A 19 -10.52 3.60 8.42
CA LEU A 19 -9.73 2.65 7.63
C LEU A 19 -8.30 3.14 7.40
N ASN A 20 -8.14 4.45 7.12
CA ASN A 20 -6.85 5.10 6.93
C ASN A 20 -6.83 6.45 7.65
N PRO A 21 -6.12 6.58 8.79
CA PRO A 21 -6.02 7.84 9.53
C PRO A 21 -5.42 9.00 8.72
N ASN A 22 -4.60 8.73 7.69
CA ASN A 22 -4.05 9.73 6.77
C ASN A 22 -5.16 10.33 5.86
N GLY A 23 -6.29 9.62 5.71
CA GLY A 23 -7.41 10.00 4.87
C GLY A 23 -6.96 10.22 3.43
N ARG A 24 -6.19 9.27 2.89
CA ARG A 24 -5.71 9.24 1.51
C ARG A 24 -6.05 7.89 0.87
N ILE A 25 -6.24 7.89 -0.44
CA ILE A 25 -6.30 6.66 -1.23
C ILE A 25 -4.89 6.27 -1.69
N PRO A 26 -4.64 4.99 -2.01
CA PRO A 26 -5.55 3.84 -1.91
C PRO A 26 -5.64 3.22 -0.50
N VAL A 27 -6.70 2.44 -0.28
CA VAL A 27 -6.90 1.53 0.87
C VAL A 27 -7.42 0.20 0.33
N LEU A 28 -6.86 -0.91 0.82
CA LEU A 28 -7.35 -2.27 0.60
C LEU A 28 -8.05 -2.74 1.88
N VAL A 29 -9.25 -3.30 1.76
CA VAL A 29 -9.92 -3.98 2.87
C VAL A 29 -10.02 -5.46 2.53
N ASP A 30 -9.27 -6.29 3.25
CA ASP A 30 -9.33 -7.73 3.08
C ASP A 30 -10.49 -8.33 3.90
N ARG A 31 -11.60 -8.56 3.21
CA ARG A 31 -12.81 -9.16 3.80
C ARG A 31 -12.63 -10.62 4.23
N THR A 32 -11.62 -11.31 3.70
CA THR A 32 -11.31 -12.70 4.07
C THR A 32 -10.48 -12.80 5.35
N ARG A 33 -9.92 -11.67 5.81
CA ARG A 33 -9.12 -11.56 7.02
C ARG A 33 -9.75 -10.54 7.98
N ASP A 34 -10.98 -10.81 8.39
CA ASP A 34 -11.71 -9.99 9.37
C ASP A 34 -11.83 -8.49 9.01
N ASN A 35 -12.05 -8.22 7.72
CA ASN A 35 -12.11 -6.86 7.17
C ASN A 35 -10.85 -6.01 7.48
N PHE A 36 -9.67 -6.65 7.50
CA PHE A 36 -8.41 -5.97 7.81
C PHE A 36 -8.10 -4.85 6.80
N PRO A 37 -7.96 -3.59 7.24
CA PRO A 37 -7.59 -2.49 6.37
C PRO A 37 -6.07 -2.38 6.22
N VAL A 38 -5.63 -2.19 4.98
CA VAL A 38 -4.24 -1.92 4.61
C VAL A 38 -4.19 -0.62 3.81
N PHE A 39 -3.43 0.35 4.29
CA PHE A 39 -3.22 1.65 3.64
C PHE A 39 -1.73 1.88 3.38
N GLU A 40 -1.41 2.89 2.57
CA GLU A 40 -0.12 3.10 1.89
C GLU A 40 0.14 2.10 0.76
N THR A 41 0.38 2.62 -0.45
CA THR A 41 0.52 1.80 -1.68
C THR A 41 1.57 0.69 -1.54
N SER A 42 2.73 1.00 -0.97
CA SER A 42 3.80 0.01 -0.78
C SER A 42 3.43 -1.09 0.22
N ALA A 43 2.74 -0.76 1.29
CA ALA A 43 2.27 -1.75 2.25
C ALA A 43 1.20 -2.65 1.62
N ILE A 44 0.30 -2.10 0.80
CA ILE A 44 -0.69 -2.86 0.03
C ILE A 44 0.01 -3.84 -0.93
N LEU A 45 1.03 -3.39 -1.68
CA LEU A 45 1.77 -4.26 -2.60
C LEU A 45 2.45 -5.41 -1.87
N LEU A 46 3.17 -5.14 -0.79
CA LEU A 46 3.84 -6.17 0.02
C LEU A 46 2.83 -7.13 0.66
N TYR A 47 1.69 -6.60 1.12
CA TYR A 47 0.60 -7.41 1.68
C TYR A 47 0.03 -8.38 0.65
N LEU A 48 -0.26 -7.90 -0.57
CA LEU A 48 -0.78 -8.72 -1.66
C LEU A 48 0.24 -9.80 -2.08
N ALA A 49 1.51 -9.40 -2.23
CA ALA A 49 2.59 -10.32 -2.54
C ALA A 49 2.68 -11.46 -1.51
N HIS A 50 2.72 -11.12 -0.23
CA HIS A 50 2.83 -12.11 0.84
C HIS A 50 1.60 -13.03 0.96
N ASN A 51 0.39 -12.47 0.82
CA ASN A 51 -0.84 -13.18 1.14
C ASN A 51 -1.52 -13.87 -0.04
N TYR A 52 -1.22 -13.45 -1.28
CA TYR A 52 -1.95 -13.88 -2.47
C TYR A 52 -1.04 -14.29 -3.64
N ASP A 53 0.20 -13.81 -3.71
CA ASP A 53 1.18 -14.33 -4.68
C ASP A 53 1.95 -15.51 -4.09
N THR A 54 1.21 -16.61 -3.85
CA THR A 54 1.74 -17.84 -3.25
C THR A 54 2.77 -18.56 -4.11
N GLU A 55 2.81 -18.24 -5.40
CA GLU A 55 3.77 -18.79 -6.36
C GLU A 55 5.02 -17.91 -6.53
N GLN A 56 5.12 -16.79 -5.79
CA GLN A 56 6.26 -15.87 -5.85
C GLN A 56 6.57 -15.37 -7.27
N ARG A 57 5.53 -15.04 -8.05
CA ARG A 57 5.66 -14.57 -9.43
C ARG A 57 6.13 -13.11 -9.51
N PHE A 58 5.84 -12.31 -8.48
CA PHE A 58 6.05 -10.87 -8.44
C PHE A 58 6.88 -10.39 -7.25
N TRP A 59 7.35 -11.30 -6.38
CA TRP A 59 8.19 -10.97 -5.24
C TRP A 59 9.13 -12.12 -4.87
N TYR A 60 10.11 -11.82 -4.00
CA TYR A 60 11.11 -12.77 -3.56
C TYR A 60 10.94 -13.14 -2.09
N ASP A 61 11.07 -14.43 -1.78
CA ASP A 61 11.13 -14.91 -0.40
C ASP A 61 12.32 -14.29 0.35
N PRO A 62 12.10 -13.64 1.50
CA PRO A 62 13.16 -12.92 2.22
C PRO A 62 14.21 -13.83 2.84
N ILE A 63 13.88 -15.12 3.07
CA ILE A 63 14.81 -16.11 3.64
C ILE A 63 15.60 -16.79 2.51
N LYS A 64 14.94 -17.19 1.43
CA LYS A 64 15.59 -17.90 0.32
C LYS A 64 16.36 -16.96 -0.62
N HIS A 65 15.89 -15.73 -0.80
CA HIS A 65 16.38 -14.75 -1.77
C HIS A 65 16.55 -13.37 -1.12
N PRO A 66 17.40 -13.24 -0.08
CA PRO A 66 17.49 -12.02 0.72
C PRO A 66 18.02 -10.80 -0.06
N LYS A 67 18.82 -11.01 -1.11
CA LYS A 67 19.39 -9.91 -1.91
C LYS A 67 18.34 -9.31 -2.82
N GLU A 68 17.62 -10.14 -3.56
CA GLU A 68 16.57 -9.74 -4.49
C GLU A 68 15.39 -9.12 -3.76
N TYR A 69 15.03 -9.67 -2.59
CA TYR A 69 14.06 -9.04 -1.69
C TYR A 69 14.51 -7.64 -1.24
N SER A 70 15.78 -7.47 -0.88
CA SER A 70 16.35 -6.16 -0.52
C SER A 70 16.29 -5.18 -1.69
N GLU A 71 16.56 -5.62 -2.93
CA GLU A 71 16.46 -4.78 -4.12
C GLU A 71 15.00 -4.32 -4.38
N ILE A 72 14.02 -5.22 -4.23
CA ILE A 72 12.60 -4.83 -4.31
C ILE A 72 12.28 -3.74 -3.28
N LEU A 73 12.71 -3.91 -2.03
CA LEU A 73 12.45 -2.93 -0.99
C LEU A 73 13.11 -1.58 -1.30
N GLN A 74 14.35 -1.57 -1.79
CA GLN A 74 15.04 -0.34 -2.21
C GLN A 74 14.21 0.43 -3.24
N TRP A 75 13.71 -0.24 -4.28
CA TRP A 75 12.88 0.39 -5.31
C TRP A 75 11.51 0.85 -4.80
N ILE A 76 10.86 0.05 -3.95
CA ILE A 76 9.58 0.41 -3.32
C ILE A 76 9.74 1.68 -2.46
N PHE A 77 10.78 1.75 -1.63
CA PHE A 77 11.02 2.91 -0.78
C PHE A 77 11.55 4.11 -1.56
N PHE A 78 12.36 3.90 -2.59
CA PHE A 78 12.79 4.96 -3.50
C PHE A 78 11.60 5.63 -4.19
N ALA A 79 10.65 4.83 -4.71
CA ALA A 79 9.45 5.36 -5.35
C ALA A 79 8.59 6.18 -4.39
N VAL A 80 8.29 5.65 -3.19
CA VAL A 80 7.47 6.37 -2.20
C VAL A 80 8.15 7.62 -1.68
N SER A 81 9.43 7.56 -1.30
CA SER A 81 10.16 8.73 -0.79
C SER A 81 10.28 9.84 -1.84
N SER A 82 10.50 9.46 -3.11
CA SER A 82 10.60 10.42 -4.22
C SER A 82 9.27 11.11 -4.52
N THR A 83 8.13 10.44 -4.35
CA THR A 83 6.82 11.07 -4.51
C THR A 83 6.53 12.14 -3.46
N TRP A 84 7.09 12.02 -2.24
CA TRP A 84 6.95 13.06 -1.22
C TRP A 84 7.72 14.33 -1.57
N ASN A 85 8.92 14.21 -2.16
CA ASN A 85 9.72 15.37 -2.56
C ASN A 85 9.07 16.24 -3.66
N LEU A 86 8.20 15.65 -4.49
CA LEU A 86 7.46 16.42 -5.50
C LEU A 86 6.25 17.19 -4.93
N SER A 87 5.91 16.97 -3.66
CA SER A 87 4.80 17.62 -2.96
C SER A 87 5.23 18.65 -1.90
N ALA A 88 6.54 18.79 -1.68
CA ALA A 88 7.08 19.88 -0.86
C ALA A 88 7.04 21.18 -1.69
N PRO A 89 6.42 22.27 -1.18
CA PRO A 89 6.46 23.54 -1.87
C PRO A 89 7.90 24.06 -1.89
N THR A 90 8.41 24.36 -3.08
CA THR A 90 9.51 25.32 -3.26
C THR A 90 9.02 26.72 -2.95
#